data_AF-X6NHI2-F1
#
_entry.id   AF-X6NHI2-F1
#
_cell.length_a   1.000
_cell.length_b   1.000
_cell.length_c   1.000
_cell.angle_alpha   90.00
_cell.angle_beta   90.00
_cell.angle_gamma   90.00
#
_symmetry.space_group_name_H-M   'P 1'
#
loop_
_entity.id
_entity.type
_entity.pdbx_description
1 polymer ?
#
loop_
_entity_poly.entity_id
_entity_poly.type
_entity_poly.pdbx_seq_one_letter_code
_entity_poly.pdbx_strand_id
1 'polypeptide(L)'
;MNINNNEKGFLWDEGFHQLIIGRYDPKLSIEIITSWLNTMDDNGWIAREQIVGEEARSRVPEAFQVQMPHIANPPTMFLAIHALHHHWVTKFRQLAHCSNDQVQVAVDSAGDQTKDVSTDENCLHYAQVVEYYEAG
;
A
#
# COMPACT_ATOMS: atom_id res chain seq x y z
N MET A 1 22.77 -15.77 -17.29
CA MET A 1 22.51 -14.93 -16.11
C MET A 1 22.21 -15.88 -14.97
N ASN A 2 23.13 -16.05 -14.02
CA ASN A 2 22.99 -17.04 -12.95
C ASN A 2 22.28 -16.34 -11.77
N ILE A 3 20.96 -16.46 -11.73
CA ILE A 3 20.12 -15.94 -10.64
C ILE A 3 20.17 -16.96 -9.51
N ASN A 4 21.20 -16.88 -8.67
CA ASN A 4 21.13 -17.47 -7.34
C ASN A 4 19.92 -16.82 -6.66
N ASN A 5 18.94 -17.65 -6.28
CA ASN A 5 17.66 -17.25 -5.72
C ASN A 5 17.85 -16.15 -4.66
N ASN A 6 17.27 -14.97 -4.90
CA ASN A 6 17.46 -13.82 -4.03
C ASN A 6 16.41 -13.86 -2.92
N GLU A 7 16.67 -14.65 -1.88
CA GLU A 7 15.84 -14.79 -0.68
C GLU A 7 15.90 -13.55 0.24
N LYS A 8 16.27 -12.38 -0.32
CA LYS A 8 16.58 -11.13 0.40
C LYS A 8 15.78 -9.96 -0.14
N GLY A 9 15.41 -9.04 0.74
CA GLY A 9 14.75 -7.79 0.37
C GLY A 9 15.73 -6.76 -0.18
N PHE A 10 15.34 -6.04 -1.23
CA PHE A 10 16.08 -4.90 -1.78
C PHE A 10 15.21 -3.65 -1.71
N LEU A 11 15.74 -2.58 -1.12
CA LEU A 11 14.96 -1.38 -0.77
C LEU A 11 14.32 -0.72 -2.00
N TRP A 12 15.07 -0.61 -3.09
CA TRP A 12 14.59 0.07 -4.30
C TRP A 12 13.67 -0.81 -5.16
N ASP A 13 13.85 -2.14 -5.14
CA ASP A 13 12.94 -3.09 -5.78
C ASP A 13 11.57 -3.12 -5.06
N GLU A 14 11.59 -3.06 -3.71
CA GLU A 14 10.41 -3.22 -2.88
C GLU A 14 9.30 -2.21 -3.22
N GLY A 15 9.65 -0.95 -3.47
CA GLY A 15 8.67 0.06 -3.86
C GLY A 15 7.86 -0.33 -5.10
N PHE A 16 8.48 -1.02 -6.06
CA PHE A 16 7.76 -1.51 -7.26
C PHE A 16 6.91 -2.75 -6.97
N HIS A 17 7.37 -3.67 -6.10
CA HIS A 17 6.56 -4.80 -5.66
C HIS A 17 5.26 -4.33 -4.99
N GLN A 18 5.36 -3.29 -4.17
CA GLN A 18 4.22 -2.73 -3.44
C GLN A 18 3.20 -2.02 -4.35
N LEU A 19 3.59 -1.55 -5.54
CA LEU A 19 2.63 -1.05 -6.53
C LEU A 19 1.66 -2.13 -7.04
N ILE A 20 2.07 -3.41 -7.00
CA ILE A 20 1.24 -4.54 -7.41
C ILE A 20 0.49 -5.10 -6.21
N ILE A 21 1.22 -5.39 -5.11
CA ILE A 21 0.64 -5.95 -3.88
C ILE A 21 -0.43 -5.01 -3.34
N GLY A 22 -0.16 -3.70 -3.26
CA GLY A 22 -1.12 -2.72 -2.76
C GLY A 22 -2.40 -2.58 -3.58
N ARG A 23 -2.44 -3.07 -4.83
CA ARG A 23 -3.69 -3.13 -5.62
C ARG A 23 -4.53 -4.37 -5.29
N TYR A 24 -3.89 -5.44 -4.84
CA TYR A 24 -4.55 -6.70 -4.50
C TYR A 24 -4.92 -6.76 -3.00
N ASP A 25 -3.96 -6.45 -2.14
CA ASP A 25 -4.10 -6.39 -0.69
C ASP A 25 -3.40 -5.14 -0.12
N PRO A 26 -4.14 -4.03 0.04
CA PRO A 26 -3.62 -2.80 0.62
C PRO A 26 -3.11 -2.93 2.06
N LYS A 27 -3.68 -3.87 2.86
CA LYS A 27 -3.30 -4.04 4.26
C LYS A 27 -1.95 -4.72 4.37
N LEU A 28 -1.78 -5.83 3.64
CA LEU A 28 -0.50 -6.51 3.54
C LEU A 28 0.60 -5.57 3.04
N SER A 29 0.27 -4.72 2.06
CA SER A 29 1.22 -3.73 1.56
C SER A 29 1.68 -2.75 2.66
N ILE A 30 0.74 -2.24 3.47
CA ILE A 30 1.06 -1.38 4.62
C ILE A 30 1.90 -2.11 5.65
N GLU A 31 1.61 -3.39 5.96
CA GLU A 31 2.40 -4.20 6.87
C GLU A 31 3.85 -4.36 6.40
N ILE A 32 4.04 -4.69 5.11
CA ILE A 32 5.38 -4.83 4.52
C ILE A 32 6.14 -3.49 4.55
N ILE A 33 5.50 -2.40 4.12
CA ILE A 33 6.11 -1.05 4.16
C ILE A 33 6.51 -0.69 5.58
N THR A 34 5.65 -0.95 6.56
CA THR A 34 5.92 -0.70 7.98
C THR A 34 7.13 -1.52 8.45
N SER A 35 7.20 -2.80 8.08
CA SER A 35 8.36 -3.65 8.40
C SER A 35 9.66 -3.08 7.85
N TRP A 36 9.66 -2.53 6.64
CA TRP A 36 10.84 -1.87 6.06
C TRP A 36 11.22 -0.59 6.80
N LEU A 37 10.25 0.26 7.12
CA LEU A 37 10.49 1.49 7.88
C LEU A 37 11.02 1.21 9.29
N ASN A 38 10.63 0.09 9.91
CA ASN A 38 11.17 -0.33 11.21
C ASN A 38 12.65 -0.76 11.16
N THR A 39 13.24 -0.93 9.98
CA THR A 39 14.69 -1.18 9.82
C THR A 39 15.52 0.09 9.69
N MET A 40 14.86 1.25 9.72
CA MET A 40 15.50 2.57 9.66
C MET A 40 16.30 2.84 10.93
N ASP A 41 17.51 3.36 10.78
CA ASP A 41 18.32 3.82 11.90
C ASP A 41 17.91 5.22 12.40
N ASP A 42 18.52 5.66 13.50
CA ASP A 42 18.23 6.97 14.13
C ASP A 42 18.51 8.18 13.21
N ASN A 43 19.27 7.99 12.12
CA ASN A 43 19.59 9.04 11.14
C ASN A 43 18.70 8.97 9.89
N GLY A 44 17.74 8.06 9.84
CA GLY A 44 16.84 7.89 8.71
C GLY A 44 17.37 6.97 7.60
N TRP A 45 18.49 6.27 7.82
CA TRP A 45 19.07 5.39 6.82
C TRP A 45 18.46 3.99 6.87
N ILE A 46 18.20 3.41 5.70
CA ILE A 46 17.77 2.01 5.53
C ILE A 46 18.77 1.31 4.61
N ALA A 47 19.22 0.12 4.99
CA ALA A 47 20.11 -0.69 4.18
C ALA A 47 19.49 -1.05 2.81
N ARG A 48 20.31 -0.97 1.76
CA ARG A 48 19.91 -1.29 0.37
C ARG A 48 19.43 -2.73 0.20
N GLU A 49 20.02 -3.63 0.96
CA GLU A 49 19.83 -5.07 0.88
C GLU A 49 19.72 -5.61 2.31
N GLN A 50 18.60 -6.28 2.61
CA GLN A 50 18.31 -6.82 3.92
C GLN A 50 18.89 -8.24 4.03
N ILE A 51 20.12 -8.33 4.54
CA ILE A 51 20.85 -9.60 4.74
C ILE A 51 20.67 -10.04 6.20
N VAL A 52 19.50 -10.58 6.51
CA VAL A 52 19.10 -10.93 7.89
C VAL A 52 19.36 -12.42 8.16
N GLY A 53 20.12 -12.72 9.22
CA GLY A 53 20.39 -14.09 9.66
C GLY A 53 21.54 -14.79 8.93
N GLU A 54 21.96 -15.93 9.49
CA GLU A 54 23.11 -16.69 8.99
C GLU A 54 22.85 -17.33 7.62
N GLU A 55 21.62 -17.78 7.37
CA GLU A 55 21.22 -18.33 6.08
C GLU A 55 21.41 -17.31 4.95
N ALA A 56 20.91 -16.09 5.12
CA ALA A 56 21.06 -15.04 4.12
C ALA A 56 22.53 -14.67 3.88
N ARG A 57 23.34 -14.63 4.95
CA ARG A 57 24.79 -14.32 4.90
C ARG A 57 25.61 -15.40 4.22
N SER A 58 25.31 -16.68 4.47
CA SER A 58 26.00 -17.82 3.84
C SER A 58 25.91 -17.82 2.31
N ARG A 59 24.92 -17.10 1.76
CA ARG A 59 24.67 -16.96 0.32
C ARG A 59 25.19 -15.65 -0.27
N VAL A 60 25.83 -14.78 0.52
CA VAL A 60 26.37 -13.48 0.09
C VAL A 60 27.88 -13.44 0.36
N PRO A 61 28.74 -13.20 -0.65
CA PRO A 61 30.16 -13.00 -0.41
C PRO A 61 30.41 -11.91 0.64
N GLU A 62 31.35 -12.12 1.57
CA GLU A 62 31.59 -11.22 2.71
C GLU A 62 31.75 -9.75 2.30
N ALA A 63 32.42 -9.50 1.16
CA ALA A 63 32.61 -8.16 0.61
C ALA A 63 31.30 -7.41 0.29
N PHE A 64 30.20 -8.12 0.06
CA PHE A 64 28.87 -7.55 -0.21
C PHE A 64 27.94 -7.54 1.02
N GLN A 65 28.37 -8.12 2.14
CA GLN A 65 27.57 -8.10 3.37
C GLN A 65 27.65 -6.73 4.08
N VAL A 66 28.81 -6.07 3.99
CA VAL A 66 29.03 -4.74 4.59
C VAL A 66 28.17 -3.70 3.87
N GLN A 67 27.32 -3.01 4.63
CA GLN A 67 26.49 -1.91 4.16
C GLN A 67 27.10 -0.58 4.62
N MET A 68 26.96 0.47 3.81
CA MET A 68 27.55 1.79 4.07
C MET A 68 26.44 2.83 4.30
N PRO A 69 26.28 3.37 5.52
CA PRO A 69 25.22 4.33 5.84
C PRO A 69 25.21 5.64 5.05
N HIS A 70 26.35 6.00 4.44
CA HIS A 70 26.47 7.18 3.59
C HIS A 70 26.08 6.93 2.12
N ILE A 71 25.72 5.69 1.77
CA ILE A 71 25.25 5.31 0.43
C ILE A 71 23.73 5.14 0.48
N ALA A 72 23.03 5.97 -0.29
CA ALA A 72 21.58 5.95 -0.42
C ALA A 72 21.12 5.06 -1.60
N ASN A 73 19.81 4.84 -1.70
CA ASN A 73 19.16 4.17 -2.82
C ASN A 73 18.00 5.02 -3.35
N PRO A 74 17.58 4.81 -4.61
CA PRO A 74 16.37 5.43 -5.12
C PRO A 74 15.20 5.18 -4.17
N PRO A 75 14.46 6.22 -3.75
CA PRO A 75 13.47 6.10 -2.69
C PRO A 75 12.11 5.67 -3.27
N THR A 76 12.09 4.52 -3.96
CA THR A 76 10.93 3.98 -4.69
C THR A 76 9.76 3.65 -3.77
N MET A 77 10.02 3.42 -2.48
CA MET A 77 9.00 3.22 -1.46
C MET A 77 7.97 4.37 -1.43
N PHE A 78 8.38 5.62 -1.71
CA PHE A 78 7.43 6.73 -1.78
C PHE A 78 6.47 6.63 -2.96
N LEU A 79 6.82 5.93 -4.05
CA LEU A 79 5.87 5.65 -5.13
C LEU A 79 4.73 4.76 -4.64
N ALA A 80 5.05 3.72 -3.87
CA ALA A 80 4.07 2.83 -3.27
C ALA A 80 3.18 3.56 -2.25
N ILE A 81 3.78 4.34 -1.34
CA ILE A 81 3.05 5.13 -0.36
C ILE A 81 2.11 6.13 -1.06
N HIS A 82 2.58 6.80 -2.12
CA HIS A 82 1.75 7.71 -2.90
C HIS A 82 0.58 6.99 -3.58
N ALA A 83 0.81 5.80 -4.16
CA ALA A 83 -0.24 4.99 -4.77
C ALA A 83 -1.29 4.53 -3.74
N LEU A 84 -0.85 4.07 -2.56
CA LEU A 84 -1.75 3.70 -1.46
C LEU A 84 -2.54 4.90 -0.98
N HIS A 85 -1.89 6.04 -0.71
CA HIS A 85 -2.56 7.27 -0.32
C HIS A 85 -3.62 7.68 -1.35
N HIS A 86 -3.28 7.65 -2.65
CA HIS A 86 -4.23 7.94 -3.71
C HIS A 86 -5.40 6.96 -3.72
N HIS A 87 -5.14 5.64 -3.59
CA HIS A 87 -6.18 4.62 -3.48
C HIS A 87 -7.18 4.92 -2.35
N TRP A 88 -6.66 5.20 -1.15
CA TRP A 88 -7.50 5.50 0.02
C TRP A 88 -8.26 6.80 -0.13
N VAL A 89 -7.62 7.89 -0.58
CA VAL A 89 -8.29 9.17 -0.77
C VAL A 89 -9.42 9.05 -1.80
N THR A 90 -9.19 8.38 -2.92
CA THR A 90 -10.24 8.14 -3.92
C THR A 90 -11.37 7.31 -3.33
N LYS A 91 -11.06 6.24 -2.61
CA LYS A 91 -12.07 5.39 -1.96
C LYS A 91 -12.88 6.21 -0.94
N PHE A 92 -12.23 6.90 -0.01
CA PHE A 92 -12.90 7.75 0.98
C PHE A 92 -13.79 8.83 0.35
N ARG A 93 -13.33 9.48 -0.73
CA ARG A 93 -14.16 10.43 -1.47
C ARG A 93 -15.41 9.76 -2.05
N GLN A 94 -15.27 8.62 -2.72
CA GLN A 94 -16.41 7.86 -3.24
C GLN A 94 -17.40 7.51 -2.13
N LEU A 95 -16.92 7.04 -0.98
CA LEU A 95 -17.77 6.74 0.17
C LEU A 95 -18.50 7.97 0.72
N ALA A 96 -17.83 9.12 0.78
CA ALA A 96 -18.45 10.38 1.20
C ALA A 96 -19.52 10.87 0.20
N HIS A 97 -19.38 10.55 -1.09
CA HIS A 97 -20.40 10.87 -2.09
C HIS A 97 -21.62 9.95 -1.92
N CYS A 98 -21.43 8.64 -1.69
CA CYS A 98 -22.53 7.73 -1.36
C CYS A 98 -23.31 8.15 -0.09
N SER A 99 -22.62 8.70 0.92
CA SER A 99 -23.28 9.20 2.15
C SER A 99 -24.09 10.48 1.93
N ASN A 100 -23.68 11.35 1.01
CA ASN A 100 -24.40 12.60 0.72
C ASN A 100 -25.59 12.38 -0.24
N ASP A 101 -25.53 11.36 -1.10
CA ASP A 101 -26.64 11.02 -1.99
C ASP A 101 -27.82 10.35 -1.24
N GLN A 102 -27.59 9.78 -0.06
CA GLN A 102 -28.66 9.33 0.85
C GLN A 102 -29.50 10.51 1.41
N VAL A 103 -29.02 11.76 1.32
CA VAL A 103 -29.70 12.96 1.84
C VAL A 103 -30.61 13.62 0.79
N GLN A 104 -30.63 13.14 -0.47
CA GLN A 104 -31.45 13.75 -1.54
C GLN A 104 -32.80 13.05 -1.80
N VAL A 105 -33.19 12.04 -1.01
CA VAL A 105 -34.52 11.42 -1.13
C VAL A 105 -35.52 12.10 -0.20
N ALA A 106 -35.94 13.32 -0.56
CA ALA A 106 -37.29 13.87 -0.27
C ALA A 106 -37.34 15.37 -0.61
N VAL A 107 -37.55 15.73 -1.88
CA VAL A 107 -38.38 16.89 -2.24
C VAL A 107 -39.17 16.54 -3.49
N ASP A 108 -40.50 16.45 -3.34
CA ASP A 108 -41.44 16.06 -4.37
C ASP A 108 -41.57 17.08 -5.51
N SER A 109 -42.00 16.52 -6.65
CA SER A 109 -42.90 17.07 -7.67
C SER A 109 -42.29 17.63 -8.97
N ALA A 110 -42.70 16.96 -10.06
CA ALA A 110 -42.50 17.27 -11.48
C ALA A 110 -41.19 16.79 -12.12
N GLY A 111 -41.20 15.51 -12.53
CA GLY A 111 -40.68 15.05 -13.81
C GLY A 111 -39.21 15.33 -14.14
N ASP A 112 -38.30 14.48 -13.67
CA ASP A 112 -37.12 14.08 -14.43
C ASP A 112 -36.65 12.70 -13.94
N GLN A 113 -36.06 11.91 -14.82
CA GLN A 113 -35.79 10.49 -14.60
C GLN A 113 -34.81 10.29 -13.44
N THR A 114 -35.29 9.69 -12.35
CA THR A 114 -34.46 9.18 -11.26
C THR A 114 -33.60 8.03 -11.80
N LYS A 115 -32.30 8.25 -11.97
CA LYS A 115 -31.35 7.13 -11.99
C LYS A 115 -31.30 6.59 -10.58
N ASP A 116 -31.78 5.37 -10.38
CA ASP A 116 -31.66 4.64 -9.11
C ASP A 116 -30.19 4.62 -8.66
N VAL A 117 -29.88 5.43 -7.65
CA VAL A 117 -28.56 5.46 -6.97
C VAL A 117 -28.37 4.22 -6.09
N SER A 118 -29.43 3.41 -5.90
CA SER A 118 -29.41 2.18 -5.10
C SER A 118 -28.67 1.02 -5.76
N THR A 119 -28.32 1.10 -7.05
CA THR A 119 -27.65 0.03 -7.80
C THR A 119 -26.18 0.32 -8.14
N ASP A 120 -25.60 1.42 -7.62
CA ASP A 120 -24.18 1.67 -7.85
C ASP A 120 -23.37 0.66 -7.04
N GLU A 121 -22.80 -0.35 -7.70
CA GLU A 121 -21.97 -1.41 -7.08
C GLU A 121 -20.86 -0.82 -6.19
N ASN A 122 -20.43 0.41 -6.48
CA ASN A 122 -19.46 1.16 -5.69
C ASN A 122 -19.97 1.55 -4.29
N CYS A 123 -21.27 1.80 -4.12
CA CYS A 123 -21.89 2.13 -2.83
C CYS A 123 -22.34 0.87 -2.06
N LEU A 124 -22.54 -0.28 -2.71
CA LEU A 124 -22.84 -1.55 -2.01
C LEU A 124 -21.59 -2.15 -1.35
N HIS A 125 -20.41 -1.94 -1.96
CA HIS A 125 -19.13 -2.37 -1.38
C HIS A 125 -18.72 -1.53 -0.14
N TYR A 126 -19.35 -0.38 0.08
CA TYR A 126 -19.18 0.49 1.24
C TYR A 126 -19.52 -0.22 2.56
N ALA A 127 -20.65 -0.92 2.62
CA ALA A 127 -21.12 -1.58 3.84
C ALA A 127 -20.11 -2.63 4.36
N GLN A 128 -19.51 -3.39 3.44
CA GLN A 128 -18.54 -4.46 3.79
C GLN A 128 -17.20 -3.90 4.27
N VAL A 129 -16.76 -2.74 3.76
CA VAL A 129 -15.47 -2.13 4.12
C VAL A 129 -15.56 -1.45 5.48
N VAL A 130 -16.67 -0.76 5.79
CA VAL A 130 -16.88 -0.12 7.10
C VAL A 130 -16.98 -1.17 8.20
N GLU A 131 -17.76 -2.25 7.99
CA GLU A 131 -17.84 -3.37 8.94
C GLU A 131 -16.47 -3.99 9.23
N TYR A 132 -15.61 -4.13 8.22
CA TYR A 132 -14.26 -4.68 8.42
C TYR A 132 -13.39 -3.81 9.35
N TYR A 133 -13.52 -2.48 9.27
CA TYR A 133 -12.71 -1.56 10.09
C TYR A 133 -13.32 -1.27 11.47
N GLU A 134 -14.63 -1.45 11.64
CA GLU A 134 -15.32 -1.29 12.93
C GLU A 134 -15.41 -2.58 13.76
N ALA A 135 -15.17 -3.75 13.16
CA ALA A 135 -15.15 -5.04 13.84
C ALA A 135 -13.81 -5.38 14.54
N GLY A 136 -12.88 -4.42 14.64
CA GLY A 136 -11.57 -4.55 15.29
C GLY A 136 -11.43 -3.68 16.53
#